data_AF-A0A1V4SGW1-F1
#
_entry.id   AF-A0A1V4SGW1-F1
#
_cell.length_a   1.000
_cell.length_b   1.000
_cell.length_c   1.000
_cell.angle_alpha   90.00
_cell.angle_beta   90.00
_cell.angle_gamma   90.00
#
_symmetry.space_group_name_H-M   'P 1'
#
loop_
_entity.id
_entity.type
_entity.pdbx_description
1 polymer ?
#
loop_
_entity_poly.entity_id
_entity_poly.type
_entity_poly.pdbx_seq_one_letter_code
_entity_poly.pdbx_strand_id
1 'polypeptide(L)'
;MNQLIKVTEGSNTYSYTYNWDGLRASKTVNGVTINHIWDGDQMVLETDGAGNVTNKYIRGINLIYSGVQIEDISCIMVMVIQCSLPVQSEAA
;
A
#
# COMPACT_ATOMS: atom_id res chain seq x y z
N MET A 1 -9.08 24.39 6.56
CA MET A 1 -8.29 23.13 6.56
C MET A 1 -8.48 22.50 7.93
N ASN A 2 -9.27 21.42 8.03
CA ASN A 2 -9.63 20.79 9.31
C ASN A 2 -9.13 19.36 9.31
N GLN A 3 -7.81 19.21 9.46
CA GLN A 3 -7.13 17.91 9.43
C GLN A 3 -6.71 17.50 10.83
N LEU A 4 -6.88 16.22 11.16
CA LEU A 4 -6.53 15.68 12.46
C LEU A 4 -5.01 15.49 12.54
N ILE A 5 -4.33 16.32 13.31
CA ILE A 5 -2.86 16.24 13.45
C ILE A 5 -2.40 15.35 14.61
N LYS A 6 -3.25 15.16 15.62
CA LYS A 6 -2.95 14.35 16.79
C LYS A 6 -4.23 13.88 17.48
N VAL A 7 -4.23 12.63 17.94
CA VAL A 7 -5.24 12.10 18.85
C VAL A 7 -4.58 11.18 19.86
N THR A 8 -5.05 11.24 21.09
CA THR A 8 -4.65 10.32 22.16
C THR A 8 -5.87 9.51 22.56
N GLU A 9 -5.75 8.19 22.45
CA GLU A 9 -6.80 7.23 22.81
C GLU A 9 -6.22 6.25 23.83
N GLY A 10 -6.64 6.38 25.09
CA GLY A 10 -6.04 5.64 26.20
C GLY A 10 -4.54 5.94 26.31
N SER A 11 -3.72 4.89 26.20
CA SER A 11 -2.25 4.99 26.21
C SER A 11 -1.64 5.23 24.82
N ASN A 12 -2.44 5.13 23.75
CA ASN A 12 -1.93 5.29 22.40
C ASN A 12 -1.94 6.75 21.96
N THR A 13 -0.82 7.23 21.42
CA THR A 13 -0.74 8.54 20.77
C THR A 13 -0.54 8.34 19.28
N TYR A 14 -1.47 8.90 18.52
CA TYR A 14 -1.45 8.94 17.07
C TYR A 14 -1.15 10.36 16.61
N SER A 15 -0.16 10.52 15.73
CA SER A 15 0.18 11.79 15.11
C SER A 15 0.12 11.64 13.60
N TYR A 16 -0.31 12.68 12.90
CA TYR A 16 -0.45 12.67 11.45
C TYR A 16 0.18 13.92 10.84
N THR A 17 0.80 13.74 9.68
CA THR A 17 1.27 14.85 8.85
C THR A 17 0.57 14.81 7.49
N TYR A 18 0.49 15.97 6.84
CA TYR A 18 -0.22 16.14 5.59
C TYR A 18 0.65 16.90 4.59
N ASN A 19 0.50 16.50 3.33
CA ASN A 19 1.13 17.15 2.19
C ASN A 19 0.38 18.45 1.82
N TRP A 20 0.96 19.22 0.90
CA TRP A 20 0.39 20.49 0.42
C TRP A 20 -0.95 20.31 -0.33
N ASP A 21 -1.18 19.11 -0.88
CA ASP A 21 -2.44 18.66 -1.51
C ASP A 21 -3.51 18.26 -0.47
N GLY A 22 -3.15 18.22 0.82
CA GLY A 22 -4.01 17.80 1.92
C GLY A 22 -4.15 16.28 2.08
N LEU A 23 -3.38 15.48 1.35
CA LEU A 23 -3.28 14.04 1.55
C LEU A 23 -2.37 13.72 2.73
N ARG A 24 -2.60 12.57 3.36
CA ARG A 24 -1.86 12.18 4.56
C ARG A 24 -0.45 11.71 4.20
N ALA A 25 0.57 12.45 4.62
CA ALA A 25 1.96 12.16 4.33
C ALA A 25 2.54 11.09 5.25
N SER A 26 2.25 11.15 6.55
CA SER A 26 2.69 10.13 7.50
C SER A 26 1.71 9.93 8.66
N LYS A 27 1.84 8.78 9.31
CA LYS A 27 1.19 8.41 10.57
C LYS A 27 2.23 7.89 11.54
N THR A 28 2.25 8.42 12.75
CA THR A 28 3.07 7.91 13.85
C THR A 28 2.16 7.36 14.95
N VAL A 29 2.39 6.12 15.37
CA VAL A 29 1.68 5.49 16.48
C VAL A 29 2.70 5.08 17.53
N ASN A 30 2.65 5.69 18.72
CA ASN A 30 3.57 5.37 19.82
C ASN A 30 5.06 5.38 19.41
N GLY A 31 5.44 6.30 18.51
CA GLY A 31 6.81 6.42 18.00
C GLY A 31 7.12 5.64 16.71
N VAL A 32 6.28 4.68 16.33
CA VAL A 32 6.41 3.95 15.05
C VAL A 32 5.80 4.78 13.94
N THR A 33 6.62 5.18 12.97
CA THR A 33 6.19 6.02 11.84
C THR A 33 6.05 5.20 10.57
N ILE A 34 4.92 5.40 9.90
CA ILE A 34 4.62 4.91 8.55
C ILE A 34 4.40 6.14 7.66
N ASN A 35 5.12 6.21 6.56
CA ASN A 35 4.96 7.22 5.52
C ASN A 35 4.07 6.67 4.42
N HIS A 36 3.26 7.53 3.81
CA HIS A 36 2.39 7.16 2.70
C HIS A 36 2.79 7.93 1.43
N ILE A 37 2.95 7.19 0.34
CA ILE A 37 3.27 7.72 -0.98
C ILE A 37 2.01 7.61 -1.84
N TRP A 38 1.71 8.71 -2.52
CA TRP A 38 0.50 8.89 -3.33
C TRP A 38 0.88 9.11 -4.80
N ASP A 39 0.07 8.55 -5.69
CA ASP A 39 0.05 8.85 -7.12
C ASP A 39 -1.32 9.43 -7.46
N GLY A 40 -1.38 10.75 -7.67
CA GLY A 40 -2.64 11.49 -7.73
C GLY A 40 -3.42 11.37 -6.42
N ASP A 41 -4.64 10.82 -6.48
CA ASP A 41 -5.50 10.56 -5.32
C ASP A 41 -5.38 9.12 -4.79
N GLN A 42 -4.49 8.31 -5.37
CA GLN A 42 -4.33 6.90 -5.07
C GLN A 42 -3.07 6.66 -4.22
N MET A 43 -3.21 6.10 -3.01
CA MET A 43 -2.05 5.63 -2.24
C MET A 43 -1.42 4.40 -2.92
N VAL A 44 -0.12 4.44 -3.21
CA VAL A 44 0.59 3.37 -3.96
C VAL A 44 1.56 2.58 -3.10
N LEU A 45 2.09 3.19 -2.03
CA LEU A 45 3.17 2.63 -1.25
C LEU A 45 3.15 3.17 0.18
N GLU A 46 3.48 2.32 1.13
CA GLU A 46 3.83 2.71 2.49
C GLU A 46 5.28 2.34 2.77
N THR A 47 5.97 3.20 3.53
CA THR A 47 7.32 2.94 4.02
C THR A 47 7.42 3.17 5.51
N ASP A 48 8.38 2.52 6.17
CA ASP A 48 8.72 2.85 7.54
C ASP A 48 9.48 4.19 7.63
N GLY A 49 9.80 4.61 8.85
CA GLY A 49 10.60 5.81 9.09
C GLY A 49 12.02 5.78 8.51
N ALA A 50 12.54 4.60 8.13
CA ALA A 50 13.85 4.43 7.49
C ALA A 50 13.74 4.35 5.95
N GLY A 51 12.53 4.35 5.39
CA GLY A 51 12.28 4.28 3.96
C GLY A 51 12.15 2.85 3.41
N ASN A 52 12.12 1.83 4.26
CA ASN A 52 11.87 0.46 3.82
C ASN A 52 10.40 0.29 3.46
N VAL A 53 10.12 -0.42 2.38
CA VAL A 53 8.75 -0.67 1.91
C VAL A 53 8.01 -1.61 2.87
N THR A 54 6.92 -1.10 3.45
CA THR A 54 6.07 -1.86 4.38
C THR A 54 4.71 -2.21 3.80
N ASN A 55 4.33 -1.70 2.64
CA ASN A 55 3.18 -2.16 1.86
C ASN A 55 3.24 -1.59 0.45
N LYS A 56 2.86 -2.38 -0.56
CA LYS A 56 2.65 -1.89 -1.93
C LYS A 56 1.21 -2.13 -2.35
N TYR A 57 0.60 -1.12 -2.96
CA TYR A 57 -0.77 -1.18 -3.48
C TYR A 57 -0.72 -1.17 -5.01
N ILE A 58 -1.12 -2.27 -5.63
CA ILE A 58 -1.27 -2.35 -7.09
C ILE A 58 -2.75 -2.13 -7.42
N ARG A 59 -3.03 -1.15 -8.27
CA ARG A 59 -4.40 -0.73 -8.64
C ARG A 59 -4.63 -0.95 -10.14
N GLY A 60 -5.81 -1.45 -10.49
CA GLY A 60 -6.38 -1.40 -11.84
C GLY A 60 -7.58 -0.47 -11.81
N ILE A 61 -8.77 -0.92 -12.24
CA ILE A 61 -10.02 -0.17 -11.99
C ILE A 61 -10.35 -0.06 -10.49
N ASN A 62 -9.76 -0.92 -9.65
CA ASN A 62 -9.85 -0.92 -8.18
C ASN A 62 -8.54 -1.51 -7.58
N LEU A 63 -8.43 -1.62 -6.24
CA LEU A 63 -7.28 -2.29 -5.59
C LEU A 63 -7.20 -3.77 -5.99
N ILE A 64 -6.10 -4.15 -6.65
CA ILE A 64 -5.84 -5.52 -7.11
C ILE A 64 -5.06 -6.31 -6.06
N TYR A 65 -4.13 -5.67 -5.34
CA TYR A 65 -3.29 -6.35 -4.36
C TYR A 65 -2.77 -5.42 -3.26
N SER A 66 -2.66 -5.94 -2.04
CA SER A 66 -1.96 -5.33 -0.91
C SER A 66 -1.09 -6.38 -0.20
N GLY A 67 0.21 -6.10 -0.04
CA GLY A 67 1.11 -6.94 0.73
C GLY A 67 2.57 -6.47 0.69
N VAL A 68 3.42 -7.21 1.42
CA VAL A 68 4.88 -7.00 1.51
C VAL A 68 5.57 -8.30 1.16
N GLN A 69 6.23 -8.34 -0.01
CA GLN A 69 7.46 -9.12 -0.25
C GLN A 69 8.13 -8.57 -1.52
N ILE A 70 9.38 -8.11 -1.38
CA ILE A 70 10.25 -7.65 -2.49
C ILE A 70 10.97 -8.87 -3.08
N GLU A 71 10.28 -9.95 -3.47
CA GLU A 71 10.88 -11.06 -4.25
C GLU A 71 9.90 -11.67 -5.29
N ASP A 72 8.58 -11.54 -5.10
CA ASP A 72 7.59 -12.28 -5.90
C ASP A 72 6.74 -11.42 -6.86
N ILE A 73 7.34 -10.40 -7.51
CA ILE A 73 6.66 -9.70 -8.62
C ILE A 73 6.51 -10.63 -9.86
N SER A 74 7.33 -11.69 -9.95
CA SER A 74 7.24 -12.73 -10.98
C SER A 74 5.89 -13.47 -10.97
N CYS A 75 5.33 -13.78 -9.80
CA CYS A 75 4.13 -14.60 -9.70
C CYS A 75 2.83 -13.87 -10.10
N ILE A 76 2.75 -12.55 -9.92
CA ILE A 76 1.53 -11.79 -10.25
C ILE A 76 1.34 -11.62 -11.76
N MET A 77 2.43 -11.45 -12.54
CA MET A 77 2.30 -11.35 -13.99
C MET A 77 1.98 -12.70 -14.65
N VAL A 78 2.40 -13.81 -14.04
CA VAL A 78 2.13 -15.17 -14.54
C VAL A 78 0.69 -15.61 -14.25
N MET A 79 0.09 -15.23 -13.13
CA MET A 79 -1.25 -15.71 -12.75
C MET A 79 -2.39 -15.11 -13.59
N VAL A 80 -2.22 -13.89 -14.14
CA VAL A 80 -3.22 -13.27 -15.02
C VAL A 80 -3.18 -13.85 -16.44
N ILE A 81 -2.00 -14.28 -16.93
CA ILE A 81 -1.85 -14.79 -18.30
C ILE A 81 -2.22 -16.29 -18.41
N GLN A 82 -2.02 -17.07 -17.34
CA GLN A 82 -2.30 -18.51 -17.35
C GLN A 82 -3.78 -18.87 -17.07
N CYS A 83 -4.62 -17.92 -16.63
CA CYS A 83 -6.07 -18.16 -16.44
C CYS A 83 -6.88 -18.03 -17.75
N SER A 84 -6.29 -17.46 -18.81
CA SER A 84 -6.94 -17.21 -20.11
C SER A 84 -6.59 -18.22 -21.22
N LEU A 85 -5.73 -19.21 -20.96
CA LEU A 85 -5.44 -20.27 -21.92
C LEU A 85 -6.28 -21.50 -21.56
N PRO A 86 -7.15 -22.00 -22.46
CA PRO A 86 -7.87 -23.24 -22.22
C PRO A 86 -6.84 -24.36 -22.04
N VAL A 87 -7.01 -25.15 -20.98
CA VAL A 87 -6.39 -26.48 -20.86
C VAL A 87 -6.77 -27.26 -22.12
N GLN A 88 -5.86 -27.34 -23.08
CA GLN A 88 -5.98 -28.28 -24.18
C GLN A 88 -5.79 -29.66 -23.57
N SER A 89 -6.86 -30.45 -23.58
CA SER A 89 -6.79 -31.88 -23.37
C SER A 89 -6.00 -32.52 -24.51
N GLU A 90 -4.85 -33.10 -24.21
CA GLU A 90 -4.29 -34.22 -24.97
C GLU A 90 -4.34 -35.40 -23.97
N ALA A 91 -5.15 -36.45 -24.06
CA ALA A 91 -5.53 -37.29 -25.20
C ALA A 91 -4.32 -37.87 -25.94
N ALA A 92 -3.60 -38.80 -25.29
CA ALA A 92 -3.14 -40.08 -25.85
C ALA A 92 -2.58 -40.97 -24.73
#